data_AF-A0A7X7KT31-F1
#
_entry.id   AF-A0A7X7KT31-F1
#
_cell.length_a   1.000
_cell.length_b   1.000
_cell.length_c   1.000
_cell.angle_alpha   90.00
_cell.angle_beta   90.00
_cell.angle_gamma   90.00
#
_symmetry.space_group_name_H-M   'P 1'
#
loop_
_entity.id
_entity.type
_entity.pdbx_description
1 polymer ?
#
loop_
_entity_poly.entity_id
_entity_poly.type
_entity_poly.pdbx_seq_one_letter_code
_entity_poly.pdbx_strand_id
1 'polypeptide(L)'
;YDTAMNTAMEAIDKLKDTASSHERCSVIEVMGRRAGYIALNVGISCGAEVILLPEVPFNFDQDVVRRLLDCRNSGKNHYVVVVAEGAGNATEIAKEIQDKTGIESRSTILGHMQRGGSPTLRDRHAASIMGTMAIDCIREGRLNRVIALRDGHFTDLDIDEALEMQKSIKTEDINNARIIAI
;
A
#
# COMPACT_ATOMS: atom_id res chain seq x y z
N TYR A 1 -9.95 5.46 2.05
CA TYR A 1 -8.61 4.83 2.15
C TYR A 1 -8.75 3.35 1.84
N ASP A 2 -9.72 2.70 2.46
CA ASP A 2 -10.06 1.30 2.22
C ASP A 2 -10.37 1.00 0.74
N THR A 3 -11.13 1.90 0.09
CA THR A 3 -11.49 1.77 -1.33
C THR A 3 -10.26 1.76 -2.24
N ALA A 4 -9.29 2.65 -2.01
CA ALA A 4 -8.05 2.71 -2.79
C ALA A 4 -7.23 1.41 -2.68
N MET A 5 -7.15 0.83 -1.48
CA MET A 5 -6.48 -0.45 -1.26
C MET A 5 -7.20 -1.60 -1.97
N ASN A 6 -8.53 -1.64 -1.93
CA ASN A 6 -9.30 -2.65 -2.64
C ASN A 6 -9.12 -2.52 -4.16
N THR A 7 -9.08 -1.31 -4.72
CA THR A 7 -8.77 -1.10 -6.14
C THR A 7 -7.38 -1.62 -6.51
N ALA A 8 -6.37 -1.38 -5.67
CA ALA A 8 -5.02 -1.89 -5.92
C ALA A 8 -4.94 -3.41 -5.80
N MET A 9 -5.61 -3.99 -4.80
CA MET A 9 -5.72 -5.45 -4.62
C MET A 9 -6.38 -6.10 -5.84
N GLU A 10 -7.53 -5.60 -6.29
CA GLU A 10 -8.22 -6.12 -7.49
C GLU A 10 -7.35 -6.07 -8.74
N ALA A 11 -6.52 -5.03 -8.89
CA ALA A 11 -5.59 -4.94 -10.01
C ALA A 11 -4.48 -5.99 -9.92
N ILE A 12 -3.92 -6.22 -8.72
CA ILE A 12 -2.90 -7.24 -8.49
C ILE A 12 -3.46 -8.64 -8.72
N ASP A 13 -4.67 -8.93 -8.26
CA ASP A 13 -5.32 -10.23 -8.47
C ASP A 13 -5.52 -10.54 -9.96
N LYS A 14 -5.99 -9.54 -10.74
CA LYS A 14 -6.11 -9.68 -12.20
C LYS A 14 -4.76 -9.93 -12.89
N LEU A 15 -3.68 -9.31 -12.40
CA LEU A 15 -2.35 -9.54 -12.93
C LEU A 15 -1.86 -10.97 -12.62
N LYS A 16 -2.09 -11.46 -11.40
CA LYS A 16 -1.74 -12.82 -10.98
C LYS A 16 -2.39 -13.88 -11.84
N ASP A 17 -3.67 -13.74 -12.18
CA ASP A 17 -4.40 -14.70 -13.01
C ASP A 17 -3.69 -14.93 -14.36
N THR A 18 -3.19 -13.85 -14.97
CA THR A 18 -2.51 -13.90 -16.28
C THR A 18 -1.05 -14.35 -16.21
N ALA A 19 -0.47 -14.39 -15.02
CA ALA A 19 0.96 -14.61 -14.83
C ALA A 19 1.31 -16.04 -14.40
N SER A 20 0.33 -16.85 -14.02
CA SER A 20 0.54 -18.27 -13.68
C SER A 20 1.10 -19.14 -14.83
N SER A 21 1.04 -18.65 -16.07
CA SER A 21 1.43 -19.39 -17.29
C SER A 21 2.90 -19.21 -17.68
N HIS A 22 3.60 -18.19 -17.16
CA HIS A 22 5.00 -17.88 -17.51
C HIS A 22 5.75 -17.30 -16.31
N GLU A 23 7.07 -17.49 -16.27
CA GLU A 23 7.88 -16.87 -15.22
C GLU A 23 7.90 -15.34 -15.35
N ARG A 24 7.18 -14.62 -14.47
CA ARG A 24 7.01 -13.16 -14.59
C ARG A 24 6.99 -12.45 -13.23
N CYS A 25 7.62 -11.28 -13.18
CA CYS A 25 7.54 -10.34 -12.08
C CYS A 25 6.62 -9.17 -12.43
N SER A 26 5.56 -8.97 -11.67
CA SER A 26 4.67 -7.82 -11.75
C SER A 26 5.13 -6.78 -10.74
N VAL A 27 5.53 -5.59 -11.23
CA VAL A 27 5.89 -4.44 -10.38
C VAL A 27 4.75 -3.44 -10.39
N ILE A 28 4.09 -3.22 -9.26
CA ILE A 28 2.86 -2.42 -9.17
C ILE A 28 3.14 -1.15 -8.38
N GLU A 29 2.95 0.00 -9.04
CA GLU A 29 3.02 1.31 -8.38
C GLU A 29 1.66 1.69 -7.80
N VAL A 30 1.64 1.94 -6.49
CA VAL A 30 0.46 2.39 -5.76
C VAL A 30 0.64 3.82 -5.25
N MET A 31 -0.48 4.53 -5.08
CA MET A 31 -0.45 5.89 -4.54
C MET A 31 -0.07 5.88 -3.06
N GLY A 32 0.29 7.04 -2.53
CA GLY A 32 0.63 7.21 -1.11
C GLY A 32 1.40 8.49 -0.80
N ARG A 33 1.83 9.20 -1.85
CA ARG A 33 2.64 10.40 -1.83
C ARG A 33 3.93 10.16 -1.05
N ARG A 34 3.99 10.63 0.20
CA ARG A 34 5.15 10.46 1.10
C ARG A 34 4.92 9.38 2.15
N ALA A 35 3.86 8.58 2.02
CA ALA A 35 3.46 7.60 3.01
C ALA A 35 3.18 6.23 2.39
N GLY A 36 3.74 5.18 2.99
CA GLY A 36 3.72 3.81 2.49
C GLY A 36 2.51 2.98 2.90
N TYR A 37 1.52 3.53 3.61
CA TYR A 37 0.41 2.73 4.18
C TYR A 37 -0.43 1.96 3.15
N ILE A 38 -0.60 2.48 1.93
CA ILE A 38 -1.31 1.75 0.87
C ILE A 38 -0.44 0.57 0.42
N ALA A 39 0.82 0.83 0.05
CA ALA A 39 1.76 -0.20 -0.38
C ALA A 39 1.94 -1.32 0.64
N LEU A 40 2.08 -0.96 1.92
CA LEU A 40 2.24 -1.91 3.01
C LEU A 40 1.02 -2.85 3.12
N ASN A 41 -0.17 -2.28 3.28
CA ASN A 41 -1.36 -3.09 3.51
C ASN A 41 -1.78 -3.87 2.25
N VAL A 42 -1.67 -3.26 1.07
CA VAL A 42 -1.92 -3.95 -0.21
C VAL A 42 -0.93 -5.08 -0.41
N GLY A 43 0.37 -4.83 -0.21
CA GLY A 43 1.40 -5.85 -0.38
C GLY A 43 1.25 -7.01 0.59
N ILE A 44 0.94 -6.76 1.87
CA ILE A 44 0.62 -7.82 2.84
C ILE A 44 -0.60 -8.63 2.38
N SER A 45 -1.68 -7.93 2.02
CA SER A 45 -2.96 -8.58 1.67
C SER A 45 -2.86 -9.39 0.38
N CYS A 46 -2.00 -8.95 -0.54
CA CYS A 46 -1.76 -9.62 -1.82
C CYS A 46 -0.58 -10.61 -1.76
N GLY A 47 0.07 -10.81 -0.62
CA GLY A 47 1.25 -11.69 -0.53
C GLY A 47 2.38 -11.28 -1.48
N ALA A 48 2.70 -10.00 -1.54
CA ALA A 48 3.80 -9.48 -2.35
C ALA A 48 5.15 -9.97 -1.81
N GLU A 49 6.04 -10.41 -2.70
CA GLU A 49 7.40 -10.83 -2.36
C GLU A 49 8.26 -9.66 -1.85
N VAL A 50 8.00 -8.45 -2.37
CA VAL A 50 8.73 -7.24 -2.00
C VAL A 50 7.74 -6.07 -1.89
N ILE A 51 7.89 -5.28 -0.83
CA ILE A 51 7.14 -4.03 -0.63
C ILE A 51 8.14 -2.89 -0.39
N LEU A 52 8.13 -1.88 -1.26
CA LEU A 52 9.00 -0.71 -1.17
C LEU A 52 8.23 0.50 -0.64
N LEU A 53 8.72 1.07 0.47
CA LEU A 53 8.06 2.13 1.23
C LEU A 53 9.00 3.35 1.33
N PRO A 54 8.48 4.60 1.27
CA PRO A 54 9.30 5.79 1.46
C PRO A 54 9.89 5.88 2.88
N GLU A 55 9.27 5.24 3.87
CA GLU A 55 9.74 5.23 5.26
C GLU A 55 10.92 4.30 5.51
N VAL A 56 11.22 3.38 4.58
CA VAL A 56 12.23 2.32 4.79
C VAL A 56 13.26 2.37 3.67
N PRO A 57 14.51 2.81 3.95
CA PRO A 57 15.61 2.68 3.01
C PRO A 57 15.82 1.21 2.63
N PHE A 58 16.10 0.95 1.37
CA PHE A 58 16.33 -0.40 0.85
C PHE A 58 17.60 -0.46 -0.01
N ASN A 59 18.24 -1.62 -0.01
CA ASN A 59 19.30 -1.97 -0.92
C ASN A 59 18.73 -2.85 -2.03
N PHE A 60 18.82 -2.41 -3.28
CA PHE A 60 18.19 -3.11 -4.40
C PHE A 60 18.67 -4.56 -4.58
N ASP A 61 19.97 -4.80 -4.49
CA ASP A 61 20.54 -6.13 -4.68
C ASP A 61 20.13 -7.10 -3.56
N GLN A 62 20.14 -6.65 -2.31
CA GLN A 62 19.87 -7.48 -1.15
C GLN A 62 18.37 -7.63 -0.85
N ASP A 63 17.60 -6.54 -0.93
CA ASP A 63 16.19 -6.52 -0.51
C ASP A 63 15.21 -6.85 -1.65
N VAL A 64 15.63 -6.68 -2.92
CA VAL A 64 14.78 -6.95 -4.09
C VAL A 64 15.30 -8.15 -4.88
N VAL A 65 16.50 -8.05 -5.45
CA VAL A 65 17.04 -9.06 -6.37
C VAL A 65 17.22 -10.40 -5.67
N ARG A 66 17.93 -10.42 -4.55
CA ARG A 66 18.14 -11.66 -3.78
C ARG A 66 16.82 -12.28 -3.34
N ARG A 67 15.87 -11.47 -2.87
CA ARG A 67 14.55 -11.96 -2.45
C ARG A 67 13.81 -12.66 -3.59
N LEU A 68 13.78 -12.05 -4.78
CA LEU A 68 13.13 -12.64 -5.96
C LEU A 68 13.82 -13.94 -6.40
N LEU A 69 15.16 -14.00 -6.36
CA LEU A 69 15.90 -15.22 -6.67
C LEU A 69 15.67 -16.34 -5.65
N ASP A 70 15.56 -16.01 -4.36
CA ASP A 70 15.21 -16.99 -3.32
C ASP A 70 13.80 -17.54 -3.56
N CYS A 71 12.83 -16.68 -3.92
CA CYS A 71 11.49 -17.10 -4.33
C CYS A 71 11.51 -18.02 -5.56
N ARG A 72 12.30 -17.67 -6.58
CA ARG A 72 12.49 -18.50 -7.78
C ARG A 72 13.02 -19.88 -7.41
N ASN A 73 14.04 -19.95 -6.56
CA ASN A 73 14.66 -21.20 -6.11
C ASN A 73 13.71 -22.05 -5.26
N SER A 74 12.70 -21.44 -4.62
CA SER A 74 11.63 -22.14 -3.90
C SER A 74 10.54 -22.71 -4.82
N GLY A 75 10.61 -22.47 -6.14
CA GLY A 75 9.67 -22.97 -7.13
C GLY A 75 8.48 -22.04 -7.43
N LYS A 76 8.52 -20.79 -6.96
CA LYS A 76 7.54 -19.77 -7.39
C LYS A 76 7.84 -19.36 -8.83
N ASN A 77 6.78 -19.19 -9.63
CA ASN A 77 6.88 -18.76 -11.04
C ASN A 77 6.26 -17.37 -11.27
N HIS A 78 5.60 -16.80 -10.27
CA HIS A 78 5.06 -15.44 -10.36
C HIS A 78 5.48 -14.66 -9.12
N TYR A 79 5.86 -13.40 -9.35
CA TYR A 79 6.34 -12.50 -8.31
C TYR A 79 5.59 -11.18 -8.37
N VAL A 80 5.30 -10.62 -7.22
CA VAL A 80 4.62 -9.35 -7.03
C VAL A 80 5.52 -8.43 -6.21
N VAL A 81 5.88 -7.30 -6.80
CA VAL A 81 6.60 -6.22 -6.13
C VAL A 81 5.66 -5.02 -6.03
N VAL A 82 5.33 -4.58 -4.82
CA VAL A 82 4.49 -3.39 -4.61
C VAL A 82 5.38 -2.21 -4.26
N VAL A 83 5.25 -1.13 -5.01
CA VAL A 83 6.07 0.08 -4.88
C VAL A 83 5.16 1.25 -4.52
N ALA A 84 5.38 1.89 -3.38
CA ALA A 84 4.75 3.17 -3.10
C ALA A 84 5.33 4.25 -4.04
N GLU A 85 4.49 5.14 -4.58
CA GLU A 85 4.95 6.23 -5.49
C GLU A 85 6.04 7.14 -4.90
N GLY A 86 6.13 7.22 -3.57
CA GLY A 86 7.18 7.97 -2.87
C GLY A 86 8.49 7.21 -2.67
N ALA A 87 8.53 5.90 -2.95
CA ALA A 87 9.70 5.04 -2.72
C ALA A 87 10.57 4.87 -3.97
N GLY A 88 9.98 4.97 -5.17
CA GLY A 88 10.70 4.82 -6.43
C GLY A 88 9.78 4.72 -7.64
N ASN A 89 10.36 4.72 -8.83
CA ASN A 89 9.64 4.59 -10.09
C ASN A 89 9.49 3.10 -10.47
N ALA A 90 8.25 2.61 -10.62
CA ALA A 90 8.02 1.19 -10.88
C ALA A 90 8.59 0.71 -12.23
N THR A 91 8.66 1.57 -13.24
CA THR A 91 9.23 1.22 -14.55
C THR A 91 10.74 1.01 -14.49
N GLU A 92 11.46 1.89 -13.76
CA GLU A 92 12.89 1.73 -13.53
C GLU A 92 13.21 0.48 -12.72
N ILE A 93 12.45 0.25 -11.64
CA ILE A 93 12.58 -0.94 -10.80
C ILE A 93 12.34 -2.23 -11.60
N ALA A 94 11.28 -2.28 -12.41
CA ALA A 94 10.99 -3.44 -13.24
C ALA A 94 12.12 -3.74 -14.23
N LYS A 95 12.66 -2.69 -14.87
CA LYS A 95 13.79 -2.83 -15.77
C LYS A 95 15.03 -3.38 -15.04
N GLU A 96 15.36 -2.82 -13.88
CA GLU A 96 16.53 -3.23 -13.12
C GLU A 96 16.39 -4.66 -12.58
N ILE A 97 15.19 -5.09 -12.16
CA ILE A 97 14.90 -6.49 -11.82
C ILE A 97 15.19 -7.39 -13.01
N GLN A 98 14.67 -7.06 -14.20
CA GLN A 98 14.85 -7.88 -15.39
C GLN A 98 16.33 -7.98 -15.81
N ASP A 99 17.05 -6.85 -15.79
CA ASP A 99 18.46 -6.78 -16.17
C ASP A 99 19.34 -7.62 -15.24
N LYS A 100 19.03 -7.66 -13.93
CA LYS A 100 19.83 -8.38 -12.93
C LYS A 100 19.43 -9.85 -12.73
N THR A 101 18.16 -10.20 -12.91
CA THR A 101 17.63 -11.55 -12.61
C THR A 101 17.30 -12.39 -13.84
N GLY A 102 17.12 -11.75 -15.00
CA GLY A 102 16.58 -12.38 -16.21
C GLY A 102 15.09 -12.72 -16.12
N ILE A 103 14.39 -12.37 -15.04
CA ILE A 103 12.94 -12.58 -14.89
C ILE A 103 12.21 -11.52 -15.72
N GLU A 104 11.30 -11.94 -16.61
CA GLU A 104 10.48 -11.00 -17.39
C GLU A 104 9.69 -10.12 -16.40
N SER A 105 9.95 -8.80 -16.41
CA SER A 105 9.42 -7.89 -15.41
C SER A 105 8.61 -6.79 -16.06
N ARG A 106 7.38 -6.58 -15.59
CA ARG A 106 6.46 -5.56 -16.14
C ARG A 106 5.94 -4.64 -15.06
N SER A 107 6.05 -3.33 -15.31
CA SER A 107 5.49 -2.32 -14.42
C SER A 107 4.02 -2.03 -14.75
N THR A 108 3.18 -1.93 -13.72
CA THR A 108 1.81 -1.40 -13.82
C THR A 108 1.67 -0.21 -12.87
N ILE A 109 1.42 0.97 -13.43
CA ILE A 109 1.21 2.19 -12.65
C ILE A 109 -0.29 2.42 -12.53
N LEU A 110 -0.86 2.18 -11.35
CA LEU A 110 -2.31 2.28 -11.17
C LEU A 110 -2.81 3.73 -11.23
N GLY A 111 -1.99 4.67 -10.74
CA GLY A 111 -2.28 6.10 -10.74
C GLY A 111 -3.67 6.43 -10.18
N HIS A 112 -4.41 7.26 -10.92
CA HIS A 112 -5.68 7.84 -10.48
C HIS A 112 -6.84 6.85 -10.36
N MET A 113 -6.72 5.61 -10.85
CA MET A 113 -7.75 4.59 -10.65
C MET A 113 -8.05 4.38 -9.15
N GLN A 114 -7.04 4.52 -8.30
CA GLN A 114 -7.14 4.40 -6.84
C GLN A 114 -7.94 5.55 -6.17
N ARG A 115 -8.27 6.61 -6.90
CA ARG A 115 -9.07 7.75 -6.42
C ARG A 115 -10.53 7.67 -6.84
N GLY A 116 -10.87 6.74 -7.74
CA GLY A 116 -12.23 6.53 -8.24
C GLY A 116 -12.84 5.23 -7.72
N GLY A 117 -14.03 4.91 -8.22
CA GLY A 117 -14.77 3.71 -7.84
C GLY A 117 -15.82 3.95 -6.75
N SER A 118 -16.71 2.96 -6.58
CA SER A 118 -17.72 3.00 -5.53
C SER A 118 -17.06 2.73 -4.17
N PRO A 119 -17.35 3.52 -3.12
CA PRO A 119 -16.72 3.32 -1.82
C PRO A 119 -17.12 1.99 -1.21
N THR A 120 -16.20 1.35 -0.50
CA THR A 120 -16.44 0.11 0.25
C THR A 120 -17.38 0.35 1.42
N LEU A 121 -17.92 -0.73 2.01
CA LEU A 121 -18.76 -0.63 3.21
C LEU A 121 -18.03 0.12 4.34
N ARG A 122 -16.74 -0.14 4.53
CA ARG A 122 -15.94 0.49 5.58
C ARG A 122 -15.81 1.99 5.37
N ASP A 123 -15.43 2.43 4.16
CA ASP A 123 -15.30 3.85 3.85
C ASP A 123 -16.69 4.55 3.94
N ARG A 124 -17.79 3.90 3.50
CA ARG A 124 -19.16 4.44 3.63
C ARG A 124 -19.60 4.59 5.08
N HIS A 125 -19.43 3.54 5.89
CA HIS A 125 -19.80 3.54 7.29
C HIS A 125 -19.01 4.61 8.06
N ALA A 126 -17.68 4.64 7.87
CA ALA A 126 -16.84 5.66 8.49
C ALA A 126 -17.26 7.07 8.09
N ALA A 127 -17.53 7.32 6.81
CA ALA A 127 -18.00 8.63 6.35
C ALA A 127 -19.32 9.06 7.03
N SER A 128 -20.30 8.15 7.15
CA SER A 128 -21.57 8.44 7.80
C SER A 128 -21.42 8.77 9.30
N ILE A 129 -20.62 7.98 10.02
CA ILE A 129 -20.35 8.22 11.45
C ILE A 129 -19.60 9.53 11.64
N MET A 130 -18.52 9.75 10.89
CA MET A 130 -17.73 10.98 10.99
C MET A 130 -18.54 12.22 10.64
N GLY A 131 -19.42 12.15 9.64
CA GLY A 131 -20.34 13.23 9.29
C GLY A 131 -21.34 13.56 10.40
N THR A 132 -21.88 12.54 11.06
CA THR A 132 -22.80 12.73 12.21
C THR A 132 -22.07 13.39 13.38
N MET A 133 -20.87 12.90 13.73
CA MET A 133 -20.07 13.46 14.81
C MET A 133 -19.64 14.91 14.54
N ALA A 134 -19.36 15.27 13.29
CA ALA A 134 -19.06 16.65 12.94
C ALA A 134 -20.25 17.58 13.21
N ILE A 135 -21.49 17.13 12.91
CA ILE A 135 -22.71 17.89 13.21
C ILE A 135 -22.88 18.04 14.72
N ASP A 136 -22.65 16.98 15.50
CA ASP A 136 -22.77 17.03 16.96
C ASP A 136 -21.76 18.00 17.58
N CYS A 137 -20.50 18.00 17.10
CA CYS A 137 -19.50 18.98 17.53
C CYS A 137 -19.96 20.42 17.29
N ILE A 138 -20.51 20.72 16.11
CA ILE A 138 -21.01 22.05 15.77
C ILE A 138 -22.17 22.45 16.69
N ARG A 139 -23.13 21.53 16.93
CA ARG A 139 -24.29 21.79 17.81
C ARG A 139 -23.90 22.08 19.25
N GLU A 140 -22.83 21.46 19.72
CA GLU A 140 -22.29 21.64 21.06
C GLU A 140 -21.33 22.85 21.16
N GLY A 141 -21.15 23.61 20.08
CA GLY A 141 -20.24 24.76 20.03
C GLY A 141 -18.75 24.39 19.98
N ARG A 142 -18.42 23.11 19.76
CA ARG A 142 -17.05 22.62 19.61
C ARG A 142 -16.60 22.85 18.16
N LEU A 143 -15.96 23.98 17.92
CA LEU A 143 -15.40 24.37 16.62
C LEU A 143 -13.92 23.98 16.50
N ASN A 144 -13.37 24.09 15.29
CA ASN A 144 -11.96 23.77 14.98
C ASN A 144 -11.55 22.33 15.35
N ARG A 145 -12.47 21.38 15.11
CA ARG A 145 -12.27 19.97 15.42
C ARG A 145 -12.05 19.15 14.16
N VAL A 146 -11.19 18.14 14.24
CA VAL A 146 -10.99 17.11 13.21
C VAL A 146 -11.57 15.80 13.73
N ILE A 147 -12.55 15.25 13.02
CA ILE A 147 -13.06 13.90 13.34
C ILE A 147 -12.08 12.86 12.79
N ALA A 148 -11.73 11.88 13.60
CA ALA A 148 -10.78 10.83 13.25
C ALA A 148 -11.22 9.46 13.80
N LEU A 149 -10.74 8.39 13.17
CA LEU A 149 -10.80 7.04 13.71
C LEU A 149 -9.45 6.73 14.37
N ARG A 150 -9.43 6.58 15.70
CA ARG A 150 -8.23 6.33 16.50
C ARG A 150 -8.45 5.12 17.40
N ASP A 151 -7.53 4.16 17.35
CA ASP A 151 -7.58 2.93 18.17
C ASP A 151 -8.94 2.21 18.12
N GLY A 152 -9.54 2.16 16.93
CA GLY A 152 -10.85 1.52 16.68
C GLY A 152 -12.07 2.36 17.05
N HIS A 153 -11.89 3.57 17.59
CA HIS A 153 -12.97 4.44 18.05
C HIS A 153 -12.99 5.76 17.28
N PHE A 154 -14.19 6.23 16.95
CA PHE A 154 -14.33 7.56 16.35
C PHE A 154 -14.24 8.62 17.46
N THR A 155 -13.44 9.64 17.22
CA THR A 155 -13.15 10.71 18.17
C THR A 155 -12.96 12.03 17.44
N ASP A 156 -12.95 13.15 18.16
CA ASP A 156 -12.62 14.46 17.64
C ASP A 156 -11.37 15.01 18.33
N LEU A 157 -10.49 15.63 17.55
CA LEU A 157 -9.24 16.22 18.00
C LEU A 157 -9.24 17.71 17.71
N ASP A 158 -8.45 18.47 18.45
CA ASP A 158 -8.19 19.86 18.07
C ASP A 158 -7.44 19.89 16.74
N ILE A 159 -7.77 20.85 15.87
CA ILE A 159 -7.13 20.92 14.55
C ILE A 159 -5.64 21.21 14.64
N ASP A 160 -5.20 22.04 15.58
CA ASP A 160 -3.79 22.41 15.73
C ASP A 160 -3.01 21.21 16.29
N GLU A 161 -3.58 20.52 17.30
CA GLU A 161 -3.04 19.26 17.81
C GLU A 161 -2.89 18.23 16.66
N ALA A 162 -3.94 18.04 15.85
CA ALA A 162 -3.95 17.06 14.78
C ALA A 162 -2.91 17.36 13.68
N LEU A 163 -2.65 18.64 13.40
CA LEU A 163 -1.65 19.06 12.40
C LEU A 163 -0.21 18.86 12.89
N GLU A 164 0.03 18.93 14.20
CA GLU A 164 1.34 18.67 14.80
C GLU A 164 1.67 17.18 14.89
N MET A 165 0.67 16.29 14.82
CA MET A 165 0.88 14.85 14.90
C MET A 165 1.72 14.32 13.73
N GLN A 166 2.70 13.48 14.06
CA GLN A 166 3.44 12.70 13.08
C GLN A 166 2.93 11.26 13.04
N LYS A 167 2.66 10.78 11.83
CA LYS A 167 2.20 9.40 11.59
C LYS A 167 3.31 8.57 10.98
N SER A 168 3.87 7.64 11.74
CA SER A 168 4.87 6.66 11.27
C SER A 168 4.29 5.25 11.17
N ILE A 169 4.80 4.46 10.24
CA ILE A 169 4.52 3.02 10.18
C ILE A 169 5.26 2.35 11.34
N LYS A 170 4.58 1.46 12.08
CA LYS A 170 5.21 0.73 13.18
C LYS A 170 6.21 -0.28 12.62
N THR A 171 7.35 -0.46 13.30
CA THR A 171 8.36 -1.46 12.92
C THR A 171 7.80 -2.88 12.89
N GLU A 172 6.83 -3.18 13.75
CA GLU A 172 6.12 -4.47 13.75
C GLU A 172 5.39 -4.74 12.44
N ASP A 173 4.67 -3.74 11.89
CA ASP A 173 3.96 -3.91 10.62
C ASP A 173 4.93 -4.14 9.45
N ILE A 174 6.09 -3.47 9.48
CA ILE A 174 7.17 -3.67 8.51
C ILE A 174 7.76 -5.09 8.63
N ASN A 175 7.95 -5.58 9.85
CA ASN A 175 8.45 -6.93 10.09
C ASN A 175 7.44 -7.99 9.64
N ASN A 176 6.15 -7.78 9.91
CA ASN A 176 5.08 -8.67 9.47
C ASN A 176 5.04 -8.77 7.94
N ALA A 177 5.21 -7.66 7.22
CA ALA A 177 5.34 -7.67 5.77
C ALA A 177 6.51 -8.54 5.29
N ARG A 178 7.67 -8.45 5.93
CA ARG A 178 8.84 -9.28 5.58
C ARG A 178 8.63 -10.77 5.85
N ILE A 179 7.87 -11.12 6.89
CA ILE A 179 7.56 -12.52 7.23
C ILE A 179 6.55 -13.12 6.26
N ILE A 180 5.47 -12.40 5.95
CA ILE A 180 4.40 -12.88 5.06
C ILE A 180 4.89 -13.02 3.62
N ALA A 181 5.89 -12.22 3.24
CA ALA A 181 6.52 -12.33 1.95
C ALA A 181 7.27 -13.65 1.74
N ILE A 182 7.66 -14.39 2.82
CA ILE A 182 8.46 -15.65 2.80
C ILE A 182 7.79 -16.74 1.98
#